data_AF-A0AAW1UB79-F1
#
_entry.id   AF-A0AAW1UB79-F1
#
_cell.length_a   1.000
_cell.length_b   1.000
_cell.length_c   1.000
_cell.angle_alpha   90.00
_cell.angle_beta   90.00
_cell.angle_gamma   90.00
#
_symmetry.space_group_name_H-M   'P 1'
#
loop_
_entity.id
_entity.type
_entity.pdbx_description
1 polymer ?
#
loop_
_entity_poly.entity_id
_entity_poly.type
_entity_poly.pdbx_seq_one_letter_code
_entity_poly.pdbx_strand_id
1 'polypeptide(L)'
;MKMELELFEQMLDVNETFEHTMTDLVNGFIEASQGLFTKIRELESDFSDAVAEMAKRYQVTISLSDDFQLPPALKDIMADKESLNNALGASHDIHALLIDIREDTLINNARDWLDKLVSNLERDETTRNRDKIMEIGHFMDIQREEFDNLANALLDNQNLTLGLFET
;
A
#
# COMPACT_ATOMS: atom_id res chain seq x y z
N MET A 1 -8.64 -19.11 -29.12
CA MET A 1 -7.30 -18.88 -28.56
C MET A 1 -6.64 -17.59 -29.02
N LYS A 2 -6.50 -17.29 -30.33
CA LYS A 2 -5.84 -16.05 -30.79
C LYS A 2 -6.32 -14.76 -30.11
N MET A 3 -7.64 -14.51 -30.12
CA MET A 3 -8.21 -13.30 -29.50
C MET A 3 -7.93 -13.20 -28.00
N GLU A 4 -7.88 -14.33 -27.30
CA GLU A 4 -7.59 -14.38 -25.86
C GLU A 4 -6.12 -14.06 -25.58
N LEU A 5 -5.21 -14.50 -26.45
CA LEU A 5 -3.78 -14.15 -26.37
C LEU A 5 -3.58 -12.65 -26.64
N GLU A 6 -4.20 -12.11 -27.70
CA GLU A 6 -4.13 -10.68 -28.02
C GLU A 6 -4.70 -9.82 -26.88
N LEU A 7 -5.80 -10.25 -26.25
CA LEU A 7 -6.38 -9.55 -25.10
C LEU A 7 -5.44 -9.57 -23.89
N PHE A 8 -4.81 -10.71 -23.60
CA PHE A 8 -3.87 -10.83 -22.49
C PHE A 8 -2.65 -9.93 -22.68
N GLU A 9 -2.07 -9.90 -23.89
CA GLU A 9 -0.98 -8.99 -24.23
C GLU A 9 -1.38 -7.52 -24.03
N GLN A 10 -2.56 -7.11 -24.52
CA GLN A 10 -3.06 -5.75 -24.31
C GLN A 10 -3.27 -5.40 -22.84
N MET A 11 -3.73 -6.36 -22.02
CA MET A 11 -3.91 -6.13 -20.59
C MET A 11 -2.59 -6.00 -19.85
N LEU A 12 -1.54 -6.71 -20.26
CA LEU A 12 -0.20 -6.53 -19.71
C LEU A 12 0.31 -5.11 -19.96
N ASP A 13 0.19 -4.61 -21.20
CA ASP A 13 0.60 -3.24 -21.55
C ASP A 13 -0.18 -2.17 -20.75
N VAL A 14 -1.48 -2.39 -20.54
CA VAL A 14 -2.33 -1.51 -19.74
C VAL A 14 -1.93 -1.53 -18.27
N ASN A 15 -1.66 -2.71 -17.71
CA ASN A 15 -1.22 -2.87 -16.33
C ASN A 15 0.14 -2.21 -16.10
N GLU A 16 1.10 -2.34 -17.03
CA GLU A 16 2.40 -1.66 -16.95
C GLU A 16 2.24 -0.13 -16.96
N THR A 17 1.40 0.39 -17.87
CA THR A 17 1.10 1.83 -17.93
C THR A 17 0.44 2.32 -16.64
N PHE A 18 -0.46 1.52 -16.07
CA PHE A 18 -1.13 1.80 -14.80
C PHE A 18 -0.13 1.81 -13.65
N GLU A 19 0.75 0.81 -13.55
CA GLU A 19 1.80 0.72 -12.54
C GLU A 19 2.70 1.97 -12.56
N HIS A 20 3.18 2.37 -13.73
CA HIS A 20 3.99 3.58 -13.87
C HIS A 20 3.26 4.82 -13.39
N THR A 21 2.02 5.02 -13.86
CA THR A 21 1.22 6.19 -13.49
C THR A 21 0.93 6.23 -11.99
N MET A 22 0.58 5.08 -11.39
CA MET A 22 0.30 4.99 -9.97
C MET A 22 1.56 5.18 -9.12
N THR A 23 2.70 4.67 -9.58
CA THR A 23 4.00 4.89 -8.93
C THR A 23 4.31 6.38 -8.85
N ASP A 24 4.13 7.12 -9.95
CA ASP A 24 4.36 8.56 -9.97
C ASP A 24 3.41 9.31 -9.01
N LEU A 25 2.13 8.93 -8.97
CA LEU A 25 1.16 9.53 -8.06
C LEU A 25 1.49 9.26 -6.59
N VAL A 26 1.88 8.03 -6.26
CA VAL A 26 2.28 7.64 -4.89
C VAL A 26 3.56 8.34 -4.48
N ASN A 27 4.54 8.47 -5.38
CA ASN A 27 5.76 9.22 -5.12
C ASN A 27 5.47 10.70 -4.86
N GLY A 28 4.60 11.33 -5.67
CA GLY A 28 4.17 12.71 -5.42
C GLY A 28 3.44 12.89 -4.09
N PHE A 29 2.61 11.92 -3.69
CA PHE A 29 1.98 11.90 -2.37
C PHE A 29 3.01 11.77 -1.23
N ILE A 30 4.01 10.90 -1.39
CA ILE A 30 5.10 10.74 -0.42
C ILE A 30 5.87 12.06 -0.28
N GLU A 31 6.32 12.65 -1.37
CA GLU A 31 7.04 13.93 -1.37
C GLU A 31 6.25 15.05 -0.67
N ALA A 32 4.95 15.17 -0.98
CA ALA A 32 4.08 16.14 -0.33
C ALA A 32 3.95 15.88 1.18
N SER A 33 3.85 14.61 1.59
CA SER A 33 3.76 14.20 2.99
C SER A 33 5.06 14.51 3.74
N GLN A 34 6.22 14.20 3.15
CA GLN A 34 7.53 14.55 3.72
C GLN A 34 7.68 16.06 3.91
N GLY A 35 7.22 16.85 2.94
CA GLY A 35 7.15 18.30 3.07
C GLY A 35 6.30 18.79 4.25
N LEU A 36 5.22 18.08 4.60
CA LEU A 36 4.43 18.37 5.80
C LEU A 36 5.19 17.95 7.08
N PHE A 37 5.87 16.81 7.09
CA PHE A 37 6.67 16.38 8.23
C PHE A 37 7.83 17.32 8.54
N THR A 38 8.47 17.91 7.53
CA THR A 38 9.45 18.98 7.73
C THR A 38 8.84 20.16 8.50
N LYS A 39 7.65 20.62 8.11
CA LYS A 39 6.93 21.69 8.82
C LYS A 39 6.55 21.31 10.24
N ILE A 40 6.18 20.05 10.47
CA ILE A 40 5.87 19.54 11.81
C ILE A 40 7.12 19.56 12.70
N ARG A 41 8.29 19.16 12.17
CA ARG A 41 9.57 19.26 12.90
C ARG A 41 9.94 20.70 13.23
N GLU A 42 9.75 21.63 12.29
CA GLU A 42 9.97 23.06 12.54
C GLU A 42 9.07 23.57 13.68
N LEU A 43 7.77 23.25 13.65
CA LEU A 43 6.83 23.64 14.71
C LEU A 43 7.16 22.99 16.06
N GLU A 44 7.64 21.75 16.06
CA GLU A 44 8.07 21.06 17.28
C GLU A 44 9.33 21.72 17.87
N SER A 45 10.30 22.10 17.03
CA SER A 45 11.47 22.86 17.46
C SER A 45 11.08 24.20 18.09
N ASP A 46 10.21 24.96 17.42
CA ASP A 46 9.69 26.24 17.94
C ASP A 46 8.97 26.07 19.28
N PHE A 47 8.17 24.99 19.40
CA PHE A 47 7.49 24.65 20.65
C PHE A 47 8.48 24.31 21.77
N SER A 48 9.48 23.48 21.48
CA SER A 48 10.52 23.08 22.43
C SER A 48 11.28 24.30 22.95
N ASP A 49 11.67 25.21 22.06
CA ASP A 49 12.36 26.46 22.41
C ASP A 49 11.48 27.37 23.29
N ALA A 50 10.20 27.54 22.92
CA ALA A 50 9.27 28.36 23.69
C ALA A 50 9.02 27.81 25.10
N VAL A 51 8.85 26.49 25.23
CA VAL A 51 8.70 25.81 26.53
C VAL A 51 9.97 25.92 27.35
N ALA A 52 11.15 25.73 26.74
CA ALA A 52 12.42 25.83 27.44
C ALA A 52 12.67 27.25 27.98
N GLU A 53 12.37 28.28 27.19
CA GLU A 53 12.47 29.68 27.63
C GLU A 53 11.52 29.98 28.79
N MET A 54 10.25 29.54 28.70
CA MET A 54 9.27 29.73 29.77
C MET A 54 9.67 29.00 31.05
N ALA A 55 10.13 27.76 30.94
CA ALA A 55 10.53 26.95 32.08
C ALA A 55 11.75 27.54 32.80
N LYS A 56 12.74 28.05 32.04
CA LYS A 56 13.92 28.74 32.61
C LYS A 56 13.51 30.03 33.34
N ARG A 57 12.63 30.85 32.75
CA ARG A 57 12.09 32.07 33.41
C ARG A 57 11.36 31.74 34.70
N TYR A 58 10.59 30.66 34.69
CA TYR A 58 9.86 30.18 35.85
C TYR A 58 10.83 29.73 36.96
N GLN A 59 11.87 28.95 36.62
CA GLN A 59 12.91 28.52 37.56
C GLN A 59 13.62 29.70 38.26
N VAL A 60 13.92 30.77 37.50
CA VAL A 60 14.49 32.00 38.07
C VAL A 60 13.51 32.67 39.04
N THR A 61 12.23 32.76 38.68
CA THR A 61 11.20 33.36 39.54
C THR A 61 11.07 32.64 40.88
N ILE A 62 11.08 31.31 40.86
CA ILE A 62 11.04 30.46 42.07
C ILE A 62 12.28 30.70 42.93
N SER A 63 13.45 30.81 42.31
CA SER A 63 14.71 31.04 43.02
C SER A 63 14.78 32.41 43.72
N LEU A 64 13.97 33.37 43.27
CA LEU A 64 13.91 34.73 43.80
C LEU A 64 12.76 34.96 44.80
N SER A 65 11.82 34.02 44.92
CA SER A 65 10.57 34.22 45.67
C SER A 65 10.33 33.06 46.65
N ASP A 66 10.45 33.34 47.95
CA ASP A 66 10.26 32.35 49.03
C ASP A 66 8.80 31.86 49.17
N ASP A 67 7.84 32.61 48.62
CA ASP A 67 6.40 32.31 48.68
C ASP A 67 5.92 31.34 47.57
N PHE A 68 6.81 30.92 46.66
CA PHE A 68 6.40 30.16 45.47
C PHE A 68 6.34 28.65 45.74
N GLN A 69 5.14 28.11 45.96
CA GLN A 69 4.92 26.67 46.17
C GLN A 69 4.86 25.91 44.84
N LEU A 70 5.88 25.10 44.56
CA LEU A 70 5.93 24.26 43.37
C LEU A 70 4.99 23.04 43.49
N PRO A 71 4.23 22.69 42.43
CA PRO A 71 3.54 21.40 42.37
C PRO A 71 4.51 20.24 42.61
N PRO A 72 4.13 19.20 43.39
CA PRO A 72 5.02 18.10 43.73
C PRO A 72 5.69 17.43 42.52
N ALA A 73 4.95 17.26 41.42
CA ALA A 73 5.44 16.65 40.18
C ALA A 73 6.55 17.46 39.48
N LEU A 74 6.65 18.76 39.74
CA LEU A 74 7.67 19.63 39.15
C LEU A 74 8.89 19.81 40.05
N LYS A 75 8.83 19.41 41.33
CA LYS A 75 9.89 19.68 42.30
C LYS A 75 11.21 19.08 41.87
N ASP A 76 11.17 17.83 41.41
CA ASP A 76 12.37 17.11 41.00
C ASP A 76 12.93 17.65 39.68
N ILE A 77 12.06 17.98 38.71
CA ILE A 77 12.47 18.54 37.42
C ILE A 77 13.05 19.94 37.58
N MET A 78 12.51 20.75 38.49
CA MET A 78 12.93 22.14 38.68
C MET A 78 13.96 22.33 39.80
N ALA A 79 14.40 21.26 40.46
CA ALA A 79 15.33 21.28 41.58
C ALA A 79 16.63 22.03 41.25
N ASP A 80 17.12 21.85 40.02
CA ASP A 80 18.31 22.50 39.52
C ASP A 80 18.25 22.68 37.99
N LYS A 81 19.20 23.45 37.46
CA LYS A 81 19.26 23.81 36.04
C LYS A 81 19.55 22.59 35.14
N GLU A 82 20.37 21.65 35.62
CA GLU A 82 20.75 20.45 34.87
C GLU A 82 19.54 19.52 34.72
N SER A 83 18.85 19.23 35.83
CA SER A 83 17.62 18.43 35.83
C SER A 83 16.55 18.99 34.89
N LEU A 84 16.36 20.31 34.89
CA LEU A 84 15.40 20.95 33.99
C LEU A 84 15.81 20.82 32.51
N ASN A 85 17.07 21.11 32.18
CA ASN A 85 17.54 21.01 30.78
C ASN A 85 17.50 19.55 30.29
N ASN A 86 17.82 18.58 31.15
CA ASN A 86 17.75 17.16 30.81
C ASN A 86 16.30 16.74 30.52
N ALA A 87 15.33 17.18 31.33
CA ALA A 87 13.92 16.89 31.09
C ALA A 87 13.39 17.53 29.81
N LEU A 88 13.77 18.78 29.52
CA LEU A 88 13.41 19.48 28.28
C LEU A 88 14.01 18.80 27.04
N GLY A 89 15.31 18.45 27.10
CA GLY A 89 15.98 17.72 26.03
C GLY A 89 15.33 16.36 25.78
N ALA A 90 15.07 15.58 26.83
CA ALA A 90 14.39 14.30 26.70
C ALA A 90 12.97 14.44 26.10
N SER A 91 12.23 15.49 26.47
CA SER A 91 10.91 15.75 25.88
C SER A 91 10.99 16.03 24.39
N HIS A 92 11.97 16.85 23.97
CA HIS A 92 12.22 17.17 22.57
C HIS A 92 12.61 15.92 21.77
N ASP A 93 13.57 15.13 22.27
CA ASP A 93 14.04 13.90 21.63
C ASP A 93 12.88 12.90 21.42
N ILE A 94 11.99 12.76 22.40
CA ILE A 94 10.80 11.90 22.29
C ILE A 94 9.84 12.40 21.22
N HIS A 95 9.59 13.71 21.15
CA HIS A 95 8.71 14.28 20.13
C HIS A 95 9.29 14.10 18.72
N ALA A 96 10.58 14.41 18.53
CA ALA A 96 11.27 14.22 17.25
C ALA A 96 11.21 12.75 16.79
N LEU A 97 11.50 11.81 17.70
CA LEU A 97 11.39 10.37 17.42
C LEU A 97 9.97 9.96 17.01
N LEU A 98 8.94 10.48 17.69
CA LEU A 98 7.56 10.17 17.34
C LEU A 98 7.20 10.70 15.95
N ILE A 99 7.69 11.89 15.59
CA ILE A 99 7.49 12.47 14.25
C ILE A 99 8.13 11.56 13.19
N ASP A 100 9.38 11.13 13.40
CA ASP A 100 10.09 10.24 12.48
C ASP A 100 9.37 8.89 12.30
N ILE A 101 8.96 8.25 13.40
CA ILE A 101 8.19 6.99 13.36
C ILE A 101 6.90 7.15 12.55
N ARG A 102 6.22 8.29 12.70
CA ARG A 102 4.98 8.57 11.98
C ARG A 102 5.21 8.81 10.50
N GLU A 103 6.29 9.50 10.14
CA GLU A 103 6.71 9.68 8.75
C GLU A 103 7.02 8.34 8.10
N ASP A 104 7.88 7.53 8.71
CA ASP A 104 8.28 6.22 8.21
C ASP A 104 7.07 5.30 8.04
N THR A 105 6.16 5.29 9.02
CA THR A 105 4.94 4.48 8.96
C THR A 105 4.08 4.87 7.76
N LEU A 106 3.91 6.18 7.50
CA LEU A 106 3.12 6.66 6.37
C LEU A 106 3.75 6.27 5.03
N ILE A 107 5.06 6.46 4.89
CA ILE A 107 5.81 6.16 3.66
C ILE A 107 5.75 4.66 3.37
N ASN A 108 6.01 3.82 4.38
CA ASN A 108 5.98 2.37 4.23
C ASN A 108 4.58 1.87 3.86
N ASN A 109 3.53 2.39 4.52
CA ASN A 109 2.16 2.01 4.19
C ASN A 109 1.77 2.40 2.75
N ALA A 110 2.23 3.55 2.26
CA ALA A 110 1.95 4.00 0.90
C ALA A 110 2.62 3.10 -0.15
N ARG A 111 3.90 2.73 0.08
CA ARG A 111 4.65 1.80 -0.78
C ARG A 111 4.06 0.39 -0.75
N ASP A 112 3.82 -0.15 0.45
CA ASP A 112 3.22 -1.46 0.63
C ASP A 112 1.85 -1.57 -0.05
N TRP A 113 1.06 -0.49 -0.03
CA TRP A 113 -0.23 -0.43 -0.70
C TRP A 113 -0.07 -0.49 -2.23
N LEU A 114 0.86 0.27 -2.79
CA LEU A 114 1.15 0.27 -4.23
C LEU A 114 1.61 -1.12 -4.69
N ASP A 115 2.59 -1.71 -3.98
CA ASP A 115 3.12 -3.04 -4.30
C ASP A 115 2.02 -4.10 -4.29
N LYS A 116 1.15 -4.07 -3.27
CA LYS A 116 -0.01 -4.97 -3.19
C LYS A 116 -1.01 -4.73 -4.30
N LEU A 117 -1.24 -3.49 -4.69
CA LEU A 117 -2.18 -3.14 -5.76
C LEU A 117 -1.70 -3.71 -7.10
N VAL A 118 -0.45 -3.43 -7.46
CA VAL A 118 0.18 -3.90 -8.71
C VAL A 118 0.23 -5.42 -8.74
N SER A 119 0.75 -6.05 -7.69
CA SER A 119 0.84 -7.51 -7.62
C SER A 119 -0.53 -8.20 -7.72
N ASN A 120 -1.58 -7.60 -7.15
CA ASN A 120 -2.94 -8.13 -7.29
C ASN A 120 -3.47 -8.02 -8.72
N LEU A 121 -3.22 -6.90 -9.41
CA LEU A 121 -3.64 -6.72 -10.81
C LEU A 121 -3.00 -7.75 -11.73
N GLU A 122 -1.70 -7.97 -11.61
CA GLU A 122 -0.97 -8.98 -12.39
C GLU A 122 -1.49 -10.41 -12.10
N ARG A 123 -1.70 -10.71 -10.81
CA ARG A 123 -2.23 -12.01 -10.38
C ARG A 123 -3.64 -12.25 -10.92
N ASP A 124 -4.50 -11.25 -10.84
CA ASP A 124 -5.89 -11.34 -11.27
C ASP A 124 -5.98 -11.50 -12.80
N GLU A 125 -5.18 -10.77 -13.57
CA GLU A 125 -5.14 -10.90 -15.03
C GLU A 125 -4.57 -12.26 -15.47
N THR A 126 -3.50 -12.73 -14.82
CA THR A 126 -2.95 -14.08 -15.06
C THR A 126 -4.00 -15.16 -14.75
N THR A 127 -4.75 -15.00 -13.67
CA THR A 127 -5.81 -15.94 -13.28
C THR A 127 -6.93 -15.93 -14.31
N ARG A 128 -7.40 -14.75 -14.71
CA ARG A 128 -8.44 -14.58 -15.74
C ARG A 128 -8.04 -15.23 -17.05
N ASN A 129 -6.82 -15.00 -17.53
CA ASN A 129 -6.35 -15.58 -18.78
C ASN A 129 -6.32 -17.11 -18.72
N ARG A 130 -5.81 -17.69 -17.63
CA ARG A 130 -5.82 -19.15 -17.45
C ARG A 130 -7.23 -19.73 -17.45
N ASP A 131 -8.14 -19.11 -16.72
CA ASP A 131 -9.53 -19.55 -16.65
C ASP A 131 -10.20 -19.51 -18.02
N LYS A 132 -9.95 -18.46 -18.81
CA LYS A 132 -10.49 -18.32 -20.17
C LYS A 132 -9.88 -19.30 -21.16
N ILE A 133 -8.58 -19.58 -21.07
CA ILE A 133 -7.95 -20.62 -21.89
C ILE A 133 -8.55 -21.99 -21.58
N MET A 134 -8.77 -22.31 -20.30
CA MET A 134 -9.41 -23.57 -19.89
C MET A 134 -10.85 -23.66 -20.42
N GLU A 135 -11.63 -22.60 -20.31
CA GLU A 135 -13.01 -22.54 -20.82
C GLU A 135 -13.06 -22.75 -22.35
N ILE A 136 -12.19 -22.06 -23.10
CA ILE A 136 -12.10 -22.21 -24.56
C ILE A 136 -11.69 -23.65 -24.92
N GLY A 137 -10.72 -24.22 -24.21
CA GLY A 137 -10.26 -25.59 -24.43
C GLY A 137 -11.41 -26.59 -24.21
N HIS A 138 -12.11 -26.47 -23.09
CA HIS A 138 -13.25 -27.34 -22.78
C HIS A 138 -14.36 -27.23 -23.83
N PHE A 139 -14.68 -26.01 -24.27
CA PHE A 139 -15.66 -25.80 -25.34
C PHE A 139 -15.23 -26.48 -26.65
N MET A 140 -13.95 -26.37 -27.03
CA MET A 140 -13.42 -27.03 -28.23
C MET A 140 -13.52 -28.57 -28.15
N ASP A 141 -13.26 -29.15 -26.98
CA ASP A 141 -13.35 -30.59 -26.77
C ASP A 141 -14.79 -31.09 -26.91
N ILE A 142 -15.76 -30.38 -26.31
CA ILE A 142 -17.20 -30.70 -26.46
C ILE A 142 -17.61 -30.63 -27.94
N GLN A 143 -17.23 -29.57 -28.65
CA GLN A 143 -17.59 -29.39 -30.06
C GLN A 143 -17.00 -30.50 -30.94
N ARG A 144 -15.78 -30.96 -30.63
CA ARG A 144 -15.16 -32.08 -31.35
C ARG A 144 -15.89 -33.39 -31.08
N GLU A 145 -16.24 -33.67 -29.83
CA GLU A 145 -17.01 -34.86 -29.45
C GLU A 145 -18.38 -34.88 -30.13
N GLU A 146 -19.11 -33.76 -30.10
CA GLU A 146 -20.41 -33.65 -30.79
C GLU A 146 -20.28 -33.86 -32.30
N PHE A 147 -19.25 -33.31 -32.92
CA PHE A 147 -18.98 -33.49 -34.35
C PHE A 147 -18.66 -34.94 -34.70
N ASP A 148 -17.79 -35.60 -33.91
CA ASP A 148 -17.42 -37.00 -34.12
C ASP A 148 -18.64 -37.92 -33.95
N ASN A 149 -19.49 -37.65 -32.97
CA ASN A 149 -20.75 -38.38 -32.76
C ASN A 149 -21.70 -38.23 -33.95
N LEU A 150 -21.85 -37.02 -34.49
CA LEU A 150 -22.66 -36.77 -35.69
C LEU A 150 -22.10 -37.46 -36.93
N ALA A 151 -20.78 -37.43 -37.12
CA ALA A 151 -20.11 -38.08 -38.24
C ALA A 151 -20.31 -39.60 -38.21
N ASN A 152 -20.16 -40.22 -37.04
CA ASN A 152 -20.39 -41.66 -36.84
C ASN A 152 -21.87 -42.02 -37.11
N ALA A 153 -22.82 -41.24 -36.61
CA ALA A 153 -24.25 -41.47 -36.86
C ALA A 153 -24.63 -41.39 -38.36
N LEU A 154 -23.96 -40.54 -39.13
CA LEU A 154 -24.15 -40.45 -40.58
C LEU A 154 -23.56 -41.65 -41.31
N LEU A 155 -22.38 -42.13 -40.92
CA LEU A 155 -21.76 -43.33 -41.48
C LEU A 155 -22.60 -44.58 -41.22
N ASP A 156 -23.14 -44.72 -40.01
CA ASP A 156 -24.04 -45.83 -39.66
C ASP A 156 -25.32 -45.82 -40.51
N ASN A 157 -25.92 -44.64 -40.73
CA ASN A 157 -27.08 -44.50 -41.61
C ASN A 157 -26.77 -44.80 -43.08
N GLN A 158 -25.59 -44.42 -43.58
CA GLN A 158 -25.20 -44.75 -44.96
C GLN A 158 -24.99 -46.25 -45.16
N ASN A 159 -24.37 -46.94 -44.20
CA ASN A 159 -24.22 -48.39 -44.22
C ASN A 159 -25.57 -49.13 -44.19
N LEU A 160 -26.53 -48.62 -43.40
CA LEU A 160 -27.91 -49.13 -43.40
C LEU A 160 -28.60 -48.94 -44.76
N THR A 161 -28.40 -47.82 -45.44
CA THR A 161 -28.99 -47.59 -46.78
C THR A 161 -28.34 -48.43 -47.88
N LEU A 162 -27.02 -48.63 -47.87
CA LEU A 162 -26.33 -49.46 -48.88
C LEU A 162 -26.65 -50.95 -48.73
N GLY A 163 -26.77 -51.45 -47.50
CA GLY A 163 -27.18 -52.84 -47.24
C GLY A 163 -28.61 -53.18 -47.67
N LEU A 164 -29.47 -52.17 -47.91
CA LEU A 164 -30.83 -52.35 -48.43
C LEU A 164 -30.91 -52.39 -49.97
N PHE A 165 -29.84 -52.05 -50.69
CA PHE A 165 -29.78 -52.10 -52.16
C PHE A 165 -29.07 -53.35 -52.72
N GLU A 166 -28.52 -54.22 -51.87
CA GLU A 166 -27.81 -55.45 -52.27
C GLU A 166 -28.67 -56.74 -52.25
N THR A 167 -29.99 -56.64 -52.12
CA THR A 167 -30.95 -57.78 -52.23
C THR A 167 -31.95 -57.58 -53.35
#